data_AF-A0A3R6PI99-F1
#
_entry.id   AF-A0A3R6PI99-F1
#
_cell.length_a   1.000
_cell.length_b   1.000
_cell.length_c   1.000
_cell.angle_alpha   90.00
_cell.angle_beta   90.00
_cell.angle_gamma   90.00
#
_symmetry.space_group_name_H-M   'P 1'
#
loop_
_entity.id
_entity.type
_entity.pdbx_description
1 polymer ?
#
loop_
_entity_poly.entity_id
_entity_poly.type
_entity_poly.pdbx_seq_one_letter_code
_entity_poly.pdbx_strand_id
1 'polypeptide(L)'
;MFHTNSTILKYVADYKLNLISPADITDFEKFRTSVGLVLEVIKHQDSEREMEQILTREAALHNIEYATAKVIEGFTDIKMDQDEKEGFNMCKAWTDHYQSGVREGREQGLEQGKY
;
A
#
# COMPACT_ATOMS: atom_id res chain seq x y z
N MET A 1 24.43 17.87 20.98
CA MET A 1 23.92 19.26 20.98
C MET A 1 23.73 19.68 19.53
N PHE A 2 22.49 19.78 19.06
CA PHE A 2 22.20 20.21 17.69
C PHE A 2 22.45 21.72 17.59
N HIS A 3 23.34 22.13 16.68
CA HIS A 3 23.60 23.54 16.41
C HIS A 3 22.58 24.04 15.41
N THR A 4 21.55 24.74 15.88
CA THR A 4 20.53 25.32 15.01
C THR A 4 21.05 26.63 14.42
N ASN A 5 21.26 26.67 13.10
CA ASN A 5 21.62 27.90 12.40
C ASN A 5 20.37 28.78 12.22
N SER A 6 20.32 29.90 12.94
CA SER A 6 19.18 30.83 12.94
C SER A 6 18.89 31.47 11.58
N THR A 7 19.85 31.50 10.67
CA THR A 7 19.66 31.97 9.29
C THR A 7 18.85 30.97 8.48
N ILE A 8 19.01 29.67 8.72
CA ILE A 8 18.25 28.60 8.04
C ILE A 8 16.79 28.63 8.47
N LEU A 9 16.51 28.90 9.76
CA LEU A 9 15.15 28.94 10.30
C LEU A 9 14.24 29.97 9.59
N LYS A 10 14.80 31.03 8.98
CA LYS A 10 14.02 32.00 8.18
C LYS A 10 13.45 31.42 6.89
N TYR A 11 14.01 30.30 6.42
CA TYR A 11 13.57 29.59 5.23
C TYR A 11 12.80 28.30 5.56
N VAL A 12 12.78 27.90 6.83
CA VAL A 12 11.95 26.78 7.29
C VAL A 12 10.53 27.30 7.41
N ALA A 13 9.63 26.72 6.62
CA ALA A 13 8.23 27.06 6.70
C ALA A 13 7.65 26.67 8.07
N ASP A 14 6.76 27.50 8.61
CA ASP A 14 6.17 27.37 9.94
C ASP A 14 4.93 26.45 9.98
N TYR A 15 4.75 25.60 8.96
CA TYR A 15 3.63 24.67 8.92
C TYR A 15 3.84 23.51 9.90
N LYS A 16 2.73 23.09 10.53
CA LYS A 16 2.72 21.92 11.40
C LYS A 16 2.79 20.65 10.56
N LEU A 17 3.80 19.83 10.81
CA LEU A 17 3.98 18.53 10.19
C LEU A 17 3.28 17.47 11.05
N ASN A 18 2.25 16.82 10.50
CA ASN A 18 1.58 15.71 11.16
C ASN A 18 2.22 14.41 10.67
N LEU A 19 2.83 13.66 11.60
CA LEU A 19 3.37 12.33 11.32
C LEU A 19 2.29 11.30 11.62
N ILE A 20 2.00 10.46 10.63
CA ILE A 20 1.04 9.35 10.75
C ILE A 20 1.81 8.08 10.45
N SER A 21 1.69 7.10 11.34
CA SER A 21 2.25 5.76 11.19
C SER A 21 1.11 4.79 10.87
N PRO A 22 1.10 4.15 9.69
CA PRO A 22 0.06 3.17 9.34
C PRO A 22 -0.12 2.09 10.39
N ALA A 23 0.99 1.61 10.98
CA ALA A 23 0.98 0.56 11.99
C ALA A 23 0.14 0.92 13.23
N ASP A 24 0.14 2.20 13.62
CA ASP A 24 -0.51 2.70 14.84
C ASP A 24 -2.00 3.05 14.65
N ILE A 25 -2.50 3.03 13.41
CA ILE A 25 -3.90 3.36 13.10
C ILE A 25 -4.80 2.18 13.46
N THR A 26 -5.83 2.40 14.27
CA THR A 26 -6.80 1.36 14.65
C THR A 26 -8.18 1.53 14.01
N ASP A 27 -8.44 2.68 13.40
CA ASP A 27 -9.75 3.08 12.89
C ASP A 27 -9.57 3.87 11.60
N PHE A 28 -9.64 3.16 10.47
CA PHE A 28 -9.47 3.73 9.13
C PHE A 28 -10.69 4.51 8.64
N GLU A 29 -11.87 4.33 9.26
CA GLU A 29 -13.10 5.06 8.91
C GLU A 29 -13.01 6.57 9.13
N LYS A 30 -12.06 7.00 9.97
CA LYS A 30 -11.79 8.42 10.21
C LYS A 30 -11.24 9.13 8.97
N PHE A 31 -10.65 8.38 8.04
CA PHE A 31 -10.16 8.91 6.79
C PHE A 31 -11.26 8.87 5.73
N ARG A 32 -11.74 10.04 5.33
CA ARG A 32 -12.83 10.16 4.33
C ARG A 32 -12.34 10.29 2.89
N THR A 33 -11.07 9.98 2.64
CA THR A 33 -10.41 10.14 1.34
C THR A 33 -9.60 8.88 1.03
N SER A 34 -9.12 8.76 -0.21
CA SER A 34 -8.28 7.63 -0.65
C SER A 34 -7.00 7.42 0.18
N VAL A 35 -6.53 8.43 0.92
CA VAL A 35 -5.42 8.29 1.88
C VAL A 35 -5.72 7.23 2.94
N GLY A 36 -6.98 7.11 3.39
CA GLY A 36 -7.37 6.09 4.36
C GLY A 36 -7.09 4.69 3.84
N LEU A 37 -7.57 4.43 2.62
CA LEU A 37 -7.35 3.17 1.93
C LEU A 37 -5.86 2.86 1.73
N VAL A 38 -5.06 3.84 1.31
CA VAL A 38 -3.60 3.66 1.14
C VAL A 38 -2.96 3.22 2.46
N LEU A 39 -3.27 3.91 3.55
CA LEU A 39 -2.71 3.61 4.87
C LEU A 39 -3.16 2.22 5.37
N GLU A 40 -4.41 1.85 5.09
CA GLU A 40 -4.97 0.55 5.46
C GLU A 40 -4.29 -0.59 4.70
N VAL A 41 -4.13 -0.45 3.38
CA VAL A 41 -3.39 -1.41 2.54
C VAL A 41 -1.94 -1.54 3.02
N ILE A 42 -1.24 -0.42 3.27
CA ILE A 42 0.15 -0.47 3.76
C ILE A 42 0.26 -1.20 5.10
N LYS A 43 -0.70 -1.00 6.01
CA LYS A 43 -0.70 -1.68 7.31
C LYS A 43 -0.92 -3.19 7.16
N HIS A 44 -1.78 -3.60 6.24
CA HIS A 44 -2.27 -4.96 6.15
C HIS A 44 -1.68 -5.80 5.02
N GLN A 45 -0.78 -5.23 4.20
CA GLN A 45 -0.19 -5.88 3.02
C GLN A 45 0.44 -7.27 3.27
N ASP A 46 0.88 -7.57 4.50
CA ASP A 46 1.48 -8.87 4.86
C ASP A 46 0.45 -9.91 5.35
N SER A 47 -0.83 -9.54 5.48
CA SER A 47 -1.88 -10.39 6.01
C SER A 47 -2.95 -10.66 4.97
N GLU A 48 -2.95 -11.89 4.42
CA GLU A 48 -3.95 -12.35 3.45
C GLU A 48 -5.38 -12.15 3.96
N ARG A 49 -5.66 -12.55 5.20
CA ARG A 49 -6.98 -12.43 5.82
C ARG A 49 -7.45 -10.98 5.95
N GLU A 50 -6.57 -10.06 6.29
CA GLU A 50 -6.97 -8.65 6.45
C GLU A 50 -7.10 -7.97 5.08
N MET A 51 -6.21 -8.28 4.14
CA MET A 51 -6.33 -7.82 2.75
C MET A 51 -7.63 -8.32 2.10
N GLU A 52 -8.02 -9.58 2.29
CA GLU A 52 -9.30 -10.09 1.80
C GLU A 52 -10.51 -9.33 2.37
N GLN A 53 -10.46 -8.96 3.66
CA GLN A 53 -11.52 -8.15 4.28
C GLN A 53 -11.61 -6.76 3.65
N ILE A 54 -10.46 -6.11 3.42
CA ILE A 54 -10.37 -4.80 2.76
C ILE A 54 -10.95 -4.89 1.33
N LEU A 55 -10.49 -5.87 0.55
CA LEU A 55 -10.90 -6.11 -0.84
C LEU A 55 -12.40 -6.40 -0.99
N THR A 56 -12.99 -7.11 -0.02
CA THR A 56 -14.43 -7.45 -0.05
C THR A 56 -15.31 -6.29 0.37
N ARG A 57 -14.81 -5.40 1.23
CA ARG A 57 -15.58 -4.32 1.84
C ARG A 57 -15.71 -3.10 0.93
N GLU A 58 -14.66 -2.76 0.21
CA GLU A 58 -14.55 -1.46 -0.46
C GLU A 58 -14.78 -1.58 -1.97
N ALA A 59 -16.00 -1.25 -2.42
CA ALA A 59 -16.35 -1.21 -3.85
C ALA A 59 -15.44 -0.26 -4.66
N ALA A 60 -14.83 0.73 -4.00
CA ALA A 60 -13.85 1.64 -4.59
C ALA A 60 -12.57 0.94 -5.08
N LEU A 61 -12.29 -0.28 -4.60
CA LEU A 61 -11.12 -1.08 -5.00
C LEU A 61 -11.18 -1.66 -6.40
N HIS A 62 -12.37 -1.61 -7.02
CA HIS A 62 -12.56 -2.01 -8.41
C HIS A 62 -12.16 -0.92 -9.42
N ASN A 63 -12.06 0.34 -8.99
CA ASN A 63 -11.65 1.44 -9.86
C ASN A 63 -10.92 2.52 -9.05
N ILE A 64 -9.65 2.24 -8.74
CA ILE A 64 -8.81 3.13 -7.95
C ILE A 64 -8.25 4.25 -8.84
N GLU A 65 -8.25 5.48 -8.32
CA GLU A 65 -7.60 6.61 -8.97
C GLU A 65 -6.11 6.34 -9.23
N TYR A 66 -5.59 6.76 -10.38
CA TYR A 66 -4.19 6.55 -10.78
C TYR A 66 -3.19 6.95 -9.69
N ALA A 67 -3.38 8.11 -9.06
CA ALA A 67 -2.47 8.60 -8.01
C ALA A 67 -2.45 7.65 -6.80
N THR A 68 -3.60 7.17 -6.38
CA THR A 68 -3.75 6.22 -5.27
C THR A 68 -3.09 4.88 -5.62
N ALA A 69 -3.32 4.36 -6.84
CA ALA A 69 -2.70 3.14 -7.31
C ALA A 69 -1.17 3.22 -7.34
N LYS A 70 -0.59 4.35 -7.79
CA LYS A 70 0.86 4.56 -7.81
C LYS A 70 1.47 4.71 -6.43
N VAL A 71 0.74 5.28 -5.47
CA VAL A 71 1.19 5.32 -4.08
C VAL A 71 1.22 3.90 -3.50
N ILE A 72 0.17 3.09 -3.69
CA ILE A 72 0.16 1.70 -3.24
C ILE A 72 1.34 0.91 -3.83
N GLU A 73 1.54 0.97 -5.15
CA GLU A 73 2.67 0.31 -5.81
C GLU A 73 4.04 0.81 -5.31
N GLY A 74 4.14 2.07 -4.87
CA GLY A 74 5.38 2.64 -4.36
C GLY A 74 5.72 2.23 -2.92
N PHE A 75 4.73 1.85 -2.12
CA PHE A 75 4.89 1.49 -0.70
C PHE A 75 4.68 0.00 -0.40
N THR A 76 4.32 -0.79 -1.42
CA THR A 76 4.04 -2.22 -1.31
C THR A 76 4.63 -2.96 -2.52
N ASP A 77 4.78 -4.27 -2.44
CA ASP A 77 5.21 -5.09 -3.58
C ASP A 77 4.07 -5.43 -4.56
N ILE A 78 2.87 -4.87 -4.33
CA ILE A 78 1.67 -5.14 -5.12
C ILE A 78 1.72 -4.34 -6.42
N LYS A 79 1.66 -5.04 -7.55
CA LYS A 79 1.66 -4.42 -8.88
C LYS A 79 0.26 -4.02 -9.31
N MET A 80 0.10 -2.71 -9.54
CA MET A 80 -1.15 -2.10 -9.96
C MET A 80 -1.15 -1.89 -11.48
N ASP A 81 -1.62 -2.88 -12.22
CA ASP A 81 -1.80 -2.76 -13.67
C ASP A 81 -3.12 -2.06 -14.01
N GLN A 82 -3.07 -1.15 -14.98
CA GLN A 82 -4.26 -0.46 -15.47
C GLN A 82 -4.98 -1.36 -16.49
N ASP A 83 -6.21 -1.74 -16.20
CA ASP A 83 -7.09 -2.37 -17.17
C ASP A 83 -7.73 -1.28 -18.05
N GLU A 84 -7.73 -1.47 -19.37
CA GLU A 84 -8.30 -0.51 -20.33
C GLU A 84 -9.82 -0.30 -20.12
N LYS A 85 -10.52 -1.27 -19.54
CA LYS A 85 -11.98 -1.24 -19.35
C LYS A 85 -12.40 -0.87 -17.94
N GLU A 86 -11.61 -1.23 -16.92
CA GLU A 86 -12.02 -1.14 -15.51
C GLU A 86 -11.13 -0.22 -14.66
N GLY A 87 -10.07 0.37 -15.22
CA GLY A 87 -9.12 1.18 -14.44
C GLY A 87 -8.20 0.31 -13.58
N PHE A 88 -7.74 0.81 -12.44
CA PHE A 88 -6.88 0.03 -11.53
C PHE A 88 -7.75 -0.83 -10.60
N ASN A 89 -7.67 -2.16 -10.75
CA ASN A 89 -8.43 -3.12 -9.95
C ASN A 89 -7.50 -3.80 -8.93
N MET A 90 -7.68 -3.44 -7.66
CA MET A 90 -6.85 -3.91 -6.55
C MET A 90 -7.12 -5.36 -6.18
N CYS A 91 -8.35 -5.85 -6.35
CA CYS A 91 -8.68 -7.26 -6.13
C CYS A 91 -7.88 -8.16 -7.07
N LYS A 92 -7.76 -7.76 -8.35
CA LYS A 92 -6.94 -8.43 -9.35
C LYS A 92 -5.46 -8.34 -9.00
N ALA A 93 -4.95 -7.14 -8.72
CA ALA A 93 -3.55 -6.91 -8.35
C ALA A 93 -3.09 -7.77 -7.15
N TRP A 94 -3.92 -7.86 -6.11
CA TRP A 94 -3.65 -8.70 -4.94
C TRP A 94 -3.63 -10.19 -5.29
N THR A 95 -4.64 -10.64 -6.05
CA THR A 95 -4.75 -12.05 -6.46
C THR A 95 -3.54 -12.46 -7.29
N ASP A 96 -3.13 -11.63 -8.24
CA ASP A 96 -1.98 -11.89 -9.11
C ASP A 96 -0.68 -11.92 -8.31
N HIS A 97 -0.50 -10.99 -7.36
CA HIS A 97 0.62 -10.96 -6.43
C HIS A 97 0.70 -12.25 -5.60
N TYR A 98 -0.40 -12.66 -4.97
CA TYR A 98 -0.48 -13.91 -4.20
C TYR A 98 -0.09 -15.13 -5.03
N GLN A 99 -0.68 -15.26 -6.24
CA GLN A 99 -0.40 -16.37 -7.12
C GLN A 99 1.05 -16.39 -7.61
N SER A 100 1.69 -15.22 -7.78
CA SER A 100 3.12 -15.15 -8.09
C SER A 100 3.96 -15.74 -6.97
N GLY A 101 3.69 -15.34 -5.72
CA GLY A 101 4.38 -15.89 -4.55
C GLY A 101 4.22 -17.41 -4.43
N VAL A 102 3.03 -17.95 -4.69
CA VAL A 102 2.79 -19.40 -4.71
C VAL A 102 3.59 -20.11 -5.81
N ARG A 103 3.64 -19.55 -7.02
CA ARG A 103 4.41 -20.12 -8.14
C ARG A 103 5.91 -20.13 -7.84
N GLU A 104 6.44 -19.00 -7.40
CA GLU A 104 7.86 -18.86 -7.05
C GLU A 104 8.25 -19.82 -5.92
N GLY A 105 7.43 -19.93 -4.88
CA GLY A 105 7.66 -20.88 -3.78
C GLY A 105 7.67 -22.34 -4.26
N ARG A 106 6.79 -22.70 -5.19
CA ARG A 106 6.76 -24.05 -5.78
C ARG A 106 8.00 -24.34 -6.62
N GLU A 107 8.42 -23.39 -7.46
CA GLU A 107 9.62 -23.52 -8.29
C GLU A 107 10.88 -23.66 -7.44
N GLN A 108 11.04 -22.80 -6.43
CA GLN A 108 12.16 -22.89 -5.48
C GLN A 108 12.18 -24.22 -4.73
N GLY A 109 11.01 -24.72 -4.30
CA GLY A 109 10.92 -26.04 -3.65
C GLY A 109 11.32 -27.19 -4.57
N LEU A 110 10.96 -27.14 -5.86
CA LEU A 110 11.38 -28.12 -6.86
C LEU A 110 12.87 -28.06 -7.16
N GLU A 111 13.48 -26.88 -7.14
CA GLU A 111 14.92 -26.72 -7.32
C GLU A 111 15.71 -27.25 -6.12
N GLN A 112 15.28 -26.92 -4.90
CA GLN A 112 15.94 -27.37 -3.67
C GLN A 112 15.85 -28.89 -3.50
N GLY A 113 14.73 -29.53 -3.88
CA GLY A 113 14.58 -30.99 -3.81
C GLY A 113 15.36 -31.79 -4.86
N LYS A 114 16.05 -31.13 -5.80
CA LYS A 114 16.94 -31.78 -6.78
C LYS A 114 18.38 -31.95 -6.27
N TYR A 115 18.71 -31.36 -5.11
CA TYR A 115 19.99 -31.48 -4.41
C TYR A 115 19.86 -32.38 -3.18
#